data_AF-A0A7J5XM57-F1
#
_entry.id   AF-A0A7J5XM57-F1
#
_cell.length_a   1.000
_cell.length_b   1.000
_cell.length_c   1.000
_cell.angle_alpha   90.00
_cell.angle_beta   90.00
_cell.angle_gamma   90.00
#
_symmetry.space_group_name_H-M   'P 1'
#
loop_
_entity.id
_entity.type
_entity.pdbx_description
1 polymer ?
#
loop_
_entity_poly.entity_id
_entity_poly.type
_entity_poly.pdbx_seq_one_letter_code
_entity_poly.pdbx_strand_id
1 'polypeptide(L)'
;MWRPPILNAYRLKGSTWQTGYEGIKVADEEGAFKNTQFDGRLEFNKDNFSLTLRGLTLTDSGEYSFISVKETVQRPTVIITLYVHEAITKEPIVNYSSTWHTSNASCTVLLECSAATGNVTYQWTVGTETFNGSRLQHIIRRQDEDTKFNCTISNVVNVMSTIETVRCSNDTSYQPETGMCREVIVVYWCSLMIFYDLKLVIKITRHFTGKKPETDVIFALIVGAGGCLLVAVIVGVAVCVYRHKQSQAVVENELTVYADITDVAIGD
;
A
#
# COMPACT_ATOMS: atom_id res chain seq x y z
N MET A 1 -21.42 -20.50 13.58
CA MET A 1 -21.15 -21.84 14.13
C MET A 1 -21.61 -22.86 13.10
N TRP A 2 -20.68 -23.41 12.32
CA TRP A 2 -20.99 -24.38 11.27
C TRP A 2 -20.37 -25.71 11.66
N ARG A 3 -21.18 -26.76 11.70
CA ARG A 3 -20.75 -28.15 11.91
C ARG A 3 -20.98 -28.86 10.59
N PRO A 4 -19.94 -29.18 9.81
CA PRO A 4 -20.11 -30.10 8.70
C PRO A 4 -20.53 -31.46 9.26
N PRO A 5 -21.48 -32.17 8.62
CA PRO A 5 -21.79 -33.53 8.97
C PRO A 5 -20.66 -34.43 8.46
N ILE A 6 -19.58 -34.57 9.23
CA ILE A 6 -18.67 -35.70 9.02
C ILE A 6 -19.42 -36.94 9.49
N LEU A 7 -19.93 -37.69 8.51
CA LEU A 7 -20.51 -39.02 8.65
C LEU A 7 -19.72 -39.88 9.65
N ASN A 8 -20.28 -40.00 10.86
CA ASN A 8 -19.94 -41.00 11.89
C ASN A 8 -18.43 -41.18 12.12
N ALA A 9 -17.82 -40.25 12.85
CA ALA A 9 -16.47 -40.40 13.41
C ALA A 9 -16.34 -41.63 14.34
N TYR A 10 -17.47 -42.16 14.86
CA TYR A 10 -17.53 -43.26 15.84
C TYR A 10 -17.02 -44.64 15.37
N ARG A 11 -16.43 -44.78 14.17
CA ARG A 11 -15.94 -46.07 13.61
C ARG A 11 -14.64 -45.97 12.80
N LEU A 12 -13.89 -44.88 12.91
CA LEU A 12 -12.58 -44.80 12.25
C LEU A 12 -11.54 -45.56 13.09
N LYS A 13 -10.71 -46.38 12.44
CA LYS A 13 -9.58 -47.08 13.08
C LYS A 13 -8.29 -46.26 13.02
N GLY A 14 -8.19 -45.33 12.08
CA GLY A 14 -7.04 -44.45 11.91
C GLY A 14 -7.41 -43.25 11.04
N SER A 15 -6.64 -42.18 11.18
CA SER A 15 -6.83 -40.95 10.43
C SER A 15 -5.51 -40.23 10.26
N THR A 16 -5.31 -39.54 9.14
CA THR A 16 -4.10 -38.76 8.91
C THR A 16 -4.45 -37.46 8.20
N TRP A 17 -3.92 -36.36 8.73
CA TRP A 17 -3.87 -35.07 8.06
C TRP A 17 -2.48 -34.88 7.45
N GLN A 18 -2.44 -34.36 6.23
CA GLN A 18 -1.20 -34.02 5.54
C GLN A 18 -1.39 -32.82 4.61
N THR A 19 -0.32 -32.11 4.29
CA THR A 19 -0.35 -31.00 3.33
C THR A 19 -0.41 -31.58 1.91
N GLY A 20 -1.51 -31.40 1.18
CA GLY A 20 -1.74 -31.99 -0.13
C GLY A 20 -1.73 -33.53 -0.13
N TYR A 21 -1.75 -34.14 -1.32
CA TYR A 21 -1.86 -35.61 -1.46
C TYR A 21 -0.56 -36.39 -1.17
N GLU A 22 0.61 -35.76 -1.29
CA GLU A 22 1.92 -36.40 -1.01
C GLU A 22 2.84 -35.56 -0.10
N GLY A 23 2.29 -34.59 0.62
CA GLY A 23 3.13 -33.73 1.46
C GLY A 23 3.34 -34.22 2.88
N ILE A 24 3.65 -33.27 3.76
CA ILE A 24 4.11 -33.53 5.12
C ILE A 24 2.93 -33.95 5.98
N LYS A 25 3.08 -35.04 6.75
CA LYS A 25 2.10 -35.44 7.77
C LYS A 25 2.01 -34.37 8.86
N VAL A 26 0.79 -33.92 9.12
CA VAL A 26 0.47 -32.84 10.06
C VAL A 26 -0.07 -33.40 11.38
N ALA A 27 -0.94 -34.41 11.31
CA ALA A 27 -1.48 -35.10 12.48
C ALA A 27 -1.93 -36.51 12.12
N ASP A 28 -1.97 -37.40 13.09
CA ASP A 28 -2.57 -38.73 12.98
C ASP A 28 -3.44 -39.07 14.21
N GLU A 29 -3.87 -40.33 14.34
CA GLU A 29 -4.63 -40.79 15.52
C GLU A 29 -3.89 -40.61 16.86
N GLU A 30 -2.56 -40.55 16.87
CA GLU A 30 -1.74 -40.37 18.08
C GLU A 30 -1.66 -38.89 18.46
N GLY A 31 -1.74 -37.99 17.48
CA GLY A 31 -1.89 -36.55 17.69
C GLY A 31 -1.27 -35.70 16.58
N ALA A 32 -1.12 -34.40 16.86
CA ALA A 32 -0.42 -33.49 15.96
C ALA A 32 1.09 -33.75 16.00
N PHE A 33 1.72 -33.85 14.83
CA PHE A 33 3.17 -33.95 14.73
C PHE A 33 3.82 -32.60 15.03
N LYS A 34 5.00 -32.65 15.64
CA LYS A 34 5.80 -31.45 15.84
C LYS A 34 6.45 -31.04 14.51
N ASN A 35 5.83 -30.09 13.83
CA ASN A 35 6.33 -29.51 12.58
C ASN A 35 6.76 -28.06 12.83
N THR A 36 7.97 -27.69 12.42
CA THR A 36 8.48 -26.31 12.54
C THR A 36 7.58 -25.26 11.88
N GLN A 37 6.89 -25.59 10.80
CA GLN A 37 5.96 -24.68 10.11
C GLN A 37 4.74 -24.32 10.98
N PHE A 38 4.28 -25.26 11.81
CA PHE A 38 3.02 -25.13 12.52
C PHE A 38 3.18 -25.22 14.05
N ASP A 39 4.40 -25.10 14.54
CA ASP A 39 4.75 -25.29 15.95
C ASP A 39 3.97 -24.30 16.83
N GLY A 40 3.29 -24.82 17.85
CA GLY A 40 2.44 -24.04 18.75
C GLY A 40 1.16 -23.46 18.13
N ARG A 41 0.86 -23.74 16.85
CA ARG A 41 -0.32 -23.21 16.13
C ARG A 41 -1.38 -24.28 15.84
N LEU A 42 -1.04 -25.56 15.91
CA LEU A 42 -1.97 -26.67 15.64
C LEU A 42 -2.64 -27.20 16.89
N GLU A 43 -3.94 -27.45 16.75
CA GLU A 43 -4.75 -28.18 17.72
C GLU A 43 -5.49 -29.31 17.00
N PHE A 44 -5.24 -30.54 17.42
CA PHE A 44 -5.90 -31.72 16.88
C PHE A 44 -6.86 -32.31 17.91
N ASN A 45 -8.11 -32.50 17.51
CA ASN A 45 -9.12 -33.12 18.35
C ASN A 45 -9.20 -34.62 18.06
N LYS A 46 -8.84 -35.44 19.04
CA LYS A 46 -8.80 -36.91 18.91
C LYS A 46 -10.19 -37.57 18.87
N ASP A 47 -11.23 -36.89 19.36
CA ASP A 47 -12.59 -37.44 19.44
C ASP A 47 -13.30 -37.39 18.09
N ASN A 48 -13.04 -36.35 17.29
CA ASN A 48 -13.70 -36.12 16.00
C ASN A 48 -12.73 -35.98 14.82
N PHE A 49 -11.42 -36.09 15.07
CA PHE A 49 -10.34 -35.98 14.09
C PHE A 49 -10.24 -34.60 13.40
N SER A 50 -10.81 -33.54 13.98
CA SER A 50 -10.72 -32.18 13.40
C SER A 50 -9.37 -31.54 13.70
N LEU A 51 -8.79 -30.91 12.68
CA LEU A 51 -7.57 -30.11 12.78
C LEU A 51 -7.93 -28.61 12.83
N THR A 52 -7.37 -27.89 13.79
CA THR A 52 -7.50 -26.43 13.91
C THR A 52 -6.11 -25.81 13.82
N LEU A 53 -5.91 -24.88 12.88
CA LEU A 53 -4.68 -24.10 12.75
C LEU A 53 -4.96 -22.65 13.14
N ARG A 54 -4.22 -22.13 14.14
CA ARG A 54 -4.34 -20.77 14.68
C ARG A 54 -3.27 -19.85 14.11
N GLY A 55 -3.53 -18.54 14.12
CA GLY A 55 -2.56 -17.53 13.69
C GLY A 55 -2.09 -17.77 12.26
N LEU A 56 -3.05 -17.84 11.33
CA LEU A 56 -2.79 -18.14 9.92
C LEU A 56 -1.88 -17.08 9.29
N THR A 57 -0.97 -17.55 8.45
CA THR A 57 -0.10 -16.71 7.61
C THR A 57 -0.34 -17.03 6.15
N LEU A 58 0.07 -16.15 5.24
CA LEU A 58 -0.10 -16.38 3.80
C LEU A 58 0.51 -17.70 3.31
N THR A 59 1.62 -18.13 3.94
CA THR A 59 2.34 -19.37 3.63
C THR A 59 1.58 -20.63 4.04
N ASP A 60 0.52 -20.51 4.83
CA ASP A 60 -0.33 -21.64 5.20
C ASP A 60 -1.37 -21.97 4.11
N SER A 61 -1.53 -21.09 3.10
CA SER A 61 -2.40 -21.37 1.95
C SER A 61 -1.93 -22.61 1.21
N GLY A 62 -2.87 -23.46 0.80
CA GLY A 62 -2.58 -24.68 0.06
C GLY A 62 -3.62 -25.76 0.29
N GLU A 63 -3.37 -26.92 -0.30
CA GLU A 63 -4.21 -28.09 -0.13
C GLU A 63 -3.85 -28.84 1.16
N TYR A 64 -4.86 -29.38 1.81
CA TYR A 64 -4.77 -30.25 2.97
C TYR A 64 -5.61 -31.49 2.68
N SER A 65 -5.04 -32.66 2.92
CA SER A 65 -5.71 -33.93 2.71
C SER A 65 -5.97 -34.63 4.03
N PHE A 66 -7.20 -35.10 4.18
CA PHE A 66 -7.65 -35.93 5.28
C PHE A 66 -7.92 -37.35 4.78
N ILE A 67 -7.07 -38.27 5.22
CA ILE A 67 -7.13 -39.69 4.91
C ILE A 67 -7.73 -40.40 6.12
N SER A 68 -8.73 -41.26 5.91
CA SER A 68 -9.37 -41.98 7.01
C SER A 68 -9.59 -43.45 6.69
N VAL A 69 -9.37 -44.31 7.69
CA VAL A 69 -9.52 -45.76 7.55
C VAL A 69 -10.68 -46.24 8.41
N LYS A 70 -11.60 -46.98 7.78
CA LYS A 70 -12.68 -47.68 8.47
C LYS A 70 -12.39 -49.17 8.40
N GLU A 71 -12.21 -49.80 9.56
CA GLU A 71 -11.82 -51.22 9.65
C GLU A 71 -10.50 -51.51 8.93
N THR A 72 -10.54 -52.02 7.69
CA THR A 72 -9.37 -52.27 6.84
C THR A 72 -9.44 -51.56 5.49
N VAL A 73 -10.46 -50.72 5.27
CA VAL A 73 -10.69 -50.02 4.00
C VAL A 73 -10.48 -48.54 4.21
N GLN A 74 -9.60 -47.96 3.38
CA GLN A 74 -9.44 -46.52 3.28
C GLN A 74 -10.70 -45.92 2.64
N ARG A 75 -11.27 -44.90 3.29
CA ARG A 75 -12.33 -44.09 2.70
C ARG A 75 -11.72 -43.16 1.65
N PRO A 76 -12.54 -42.69 0.69
CA PRO A 76 -12.13 -41.64 -0.22
C PRO A 76 -11.48 -40.46 0.51
N THR A 77 -10.40 -39.95 -0.06
CA THR A 77 -9.59 -38.90 0.58
C THR A 77 -10.33 -37.58 0.48
N VAL A 78 -10.40 -36.85 1.59
CA VAL A 78 -11.03 -35.52 1.60
C VAL A 78 -9.95 -34.47 1.39
N ILE A 79 -10.05 -33.70 0.32
CA ILE A 79 -9.11 -32.63 -0.02
C ILE A 79 -9.77 -31.28 0.26
N ILE A 80 -9.04 -30.41 0.96
CA ILE A 80 -9.48 -29.11 1.44
C ILE A 80 -8.44 -28.07 1.00
N THR A 81 -8.86 -27.08 0.22
CA THR A 81 -7.96 -25.99 -0.18
C THR A 81 -8.19 -24.79 0.73
N LEU A 82 -7.15 -24.42 1.49
CA LEU A 82 -7.13 -23.24 2.35
C LEU A 82 -6.57 -22.06 1.55
N TYR A 83 -7.33 -20.99 1.45
CA TYR A 83 -6.85 -19.71 0.94
C TYR A 83 -6.74 -18.70 2.05
N VAL A 84 -5.53 -18.16 2.21
CA VAL A 84 -5.24 -17.11 3.18
C VAL A 84 -5.06 -15.80 2.45
N HIS A 85 -5.82 -14.78 2.84
CA HIS A 85 -5.90 -13.47 2.20
C HIS A 85 -5.46 -12.37 3.17
N GLU A 86 -4.75 -11.38 2.64
CA GLU A 86 -4.43 -10.16 3.38
C GLU A 86 -5.61 -9.19 3.37
N ALA A 87 -5.89 -8.59 4.52
CA ALA A 87 -6.82 -7.48 4.62
C ALA A 87 -6.23 -6.20 4.03
N ILE A 88 -7.09 -5.35 3.48
CA ILE A 88 -6.72 -3.98 3.11
C ILE A 88 -6.51 -3.19 4.42
N THR A 89 -5.29 -2.71 4.65
CA THR A 89 -4.92 -1.98 5.88
C THR A 89 -4.76 -0.48 5.68
N LYS A 90 -4.73 0.00 4.43
CA LYS A 90 -4.52 1.41 4.10
C LYS A 90 -5.57 1.90 3.13
N GLU A 91 -6.00 3.15 3.33
CA GLU A 91 -6.93 3.84 2.44
C GLU A 91 -6.34 3.98 1.03
N PRO A 92 -7.17 3.89 -0.03
CA PRO A 92 -6.71 4.11 -1.38
C PRO A 92 -6.26 5.57 -1.57
N ILE A 93 -5.23 5.75 -2.39
CA ILE A 93 -4.73 7.06 -2.80
C ILE A 93 -5.36 7.42 -4.14
N VAL A 94 -6.02 8.58 -4.18
CA VAL A 94 -6.63 9.12 -5.40
C VAL A 94 -5.78 10.28 -5.91
N ASN A 95 -5.27 10.14 -7.13
CA ASN A 95 -4.62 11.21 -7.87
C ASN A 95 -5.55 11.65 -9.00
N TYR A 96 -5.57 12.95 -9.30
CA TYR A 96 -6.36 13.46 -10.42
C TYR A 96 -5.64 14.58 -11.16
N SER A 97 -6.01 14.73 -12.43
CA SER A 97 -5.67 15.88 -13.26
C SER A 97 -6.93 16.44 -13.90
N SER A 98 -7.00 17.76 -14.05
CA SER A 98 -8.18 18.44 -14.60
C SER A 98 -7.77 19.39 -15.71
N THR A 99 -8.37 19.22 -16.88
CA THR A 99 -8.13 20.05 -18.07
C THR A 99 -9.36 20.87 -18.40
N TRP A 100 -9.23 22.19 -18.44
CA TRP A 100 -10.31 23.10 -18.78
C TRP A 100 -10.54 23.21 -20.29
N HIS A 101 -11.81 23.19 -20.70
CA HIS A 101 -12.24 23.40 -22.08
C HIS A 101 -13.11 24.66 -22.19
N THR A 102 -12.59 25.68 -22.88
CA THR A 102 -13.26 26.97 -23.07
C THR A 102 -14.54 26.87 -23.91
N SER A 103 -14.59 25.94 -24.88
CA SER A 103 -15.72 25.78 -25.80
C SER A 103 -17.03 25.40 -25.11
N ASN A 104 -16.96 24.49 -24.14
CA ASN A 104 -18.13 23.92 -23.46
C ASN A 104 -18.24 24.35 -22.00
N ALA A 105 -17.35 25.25 -21.55
CA ALA A 105 -17.22 25.67 -20.16
C ALA A 105 -17.18 24.48 -19.17
N SER A 106 -16.35 23.47 -19.49
CA SER A 106 -16.28 22.19 -18.76
C SER A 106 -14.84 21.74 -18.53
N CYS A 107 -14.63 20.92 -17.51
CA CYS A 107 -13.36 20.27 -17.21
C CYS A 107 -13.42 18.79 -17.56
N THR A 108 -12.39 18.28 -18.24
CA THR A 108 -12.14 16.83 -18.32
C THR A 108 -11.23 16.46 -17.17
N VAL A 109 -11.74 15.62 -16.26
CA VAL A 109 -11.00 15.12 -15.11
C VAL A 109 -10.59 13.68 -15.38
N LEU A 110 -9.29 13.40 -15.21
CA LEU A 110 -8.74 12.06 -15.23
C LEU A 110 -8.31 11.70 -13.81
N LEU A 111 -8.95 10.68 -13.24
CA LEU A 111 -8.68 10.17 -11.91
C LEU A 111 -8.00 8.80 -11.99
N GLU A 112 -7.07 8.56 -11.08
CA GLU A 112 -6.38 7.30 -10.87
C GLU A 112 -6.39 6.96 -9.39
N CYS A 113 -6.94 5.80 -9.06
CA CYS A 113 -7.00 5.27 -7.71
C CYS A 113 -6.00 4.13 -7.57
N SER A 114 -5.22 4.17 -6.49
CA SER A 114 -4.18 3.19 -6.21
C SER A 114 -4.33 2.63 -4.81
N ALA A 115 -4.18 1.32 -4.69
CA ALA A 115 -4.16 0.61 -3.42
C ALA A 115 -2.72 0.21 -3.04
N ALA A 116 -2.44 0.11 -1.75
CA ALA A 116 -1.14 -0.39 -1.27
C ALA A 116 -0.93 -1.88 -1.58
N THR A 117 -2.03 -2.64 -1.69
CA THR A 117 -2.05 -4.08 -1.99
C THR A 117 -2.50 -4.33 -3.44
N GLY A 118 -1.85 -5.27 -4.12
CA GLY A 118 -2.06 -5.49 -5.56
C GLY A 118 -3.35 -6.24 -5.95
N ASN A 119 -3.93 -7.05 -5.07
CA ASN A 119 -5.10 -7.88 -5.39
C ASN A 119 -6.39 -7.27 -4.82
N VAL A 120 -6.89 -6.22 -5.46
CA VAL A 120 -8.15 -5.55 -5.08
C VAL A 120 -8.97 -5.20 -6.31
N THR A 121 -10.29 -5.13 -6.12
CA THR A 121 -11.24 -4.63 -7.11
C THR A 121 -11.49 -3.15 -6.88
N TYR A 122 -11.56 -2.38 -7.96
CA TYR A 122 -11.77 -0.93 -7.94
C TYR A 122 -13.16 -0.56 -8.45
N GLN A 123 -13.82 0.34 -7.73
CA GLN A 123 -15.11 0.91 -8.10
C GLN A 123 -15.16 2.40 -7.76
N TRP A 124 -15.56 3.22 -8.72
CA TRP A 124 -15.81 4.63 -8.52
C TRP A 124 -17.30 4.88 -8.32
N THR A 125 -17.64 5.84 -7.45
CA THR A 125 -18.99 6.38 -7.31
C THR A 125 -18.94 7.89 -7.45
N VAL A 126 -19.75 8.42 -8.37
CA VAL A 126 -19.88 9.85 -8.65
C VAL A 126 -21.37 10.20 -8.60
N GLY A 127 -21.78 10.88 -7.53
CA GLY A 127 -23.22 11.09 -7.26
C GLY A 127 -23.95 9.75 -7.10
N THR A 128 -24.79 9.39 -8.06
CA THR A 128 -25.54 8.12 -8.11
C THR A 128 -24.97 7.12 -9.11
N GLU A 129 -23.98 7.50 -9.90
CA GLU A 129 -23.40 6.66 -10.95
C GLU A 129 -22.20 5.87 -10.42
N THR A 130 -22.01 4.66 -10.94
CA THR A 130 -20.89 3.78 -10.56
C THR A 130 -20.09 3.33 -11.78
N PHE A 131 -18.77 3.33 -11.65
CA PHE A 131 -17.84 2.93 -12.71
C PHE A 131 -16.84 1.91 -12.20
N ASN A 132 -16.48 0.93 -13.02
CA ASN A 132 -15.52 -0.10 -12.64
C ASN A 132 -14.12 0.23 -13.18
N GLY A 133 -13.09 -0.11 -12.41
CA GLY A 133 -11.70 0.04 -12.80
C GLY A 133 -10.94 1.08 -11.97
N SER A 134 -9.61 1.04 -12.04
CA SER A 134 -8.72 1.90 -11.25
C SER A 134 -8.65 3.34 -11.78
N ARG A 135 -9.00 3.57 -13.05
CA ARG A 135 -8.97 4.87 -13.71
C ARG A 135 -10.35 5.29 -14.16
N LEU A 136 -10.66 6.57 -13.99
CA LEU A 136 -11.92 7.17 -14.41
C LEU A 136 -11.67 8.46 -15.16
N GLN A 137 -12.33 8.61 -16.31
CA GLN A 137 -12.42 9.89 -17.01
C GLN A 137 -13.84 10.43 -16.89
N HIS A 138 -13.99 11.65 -16.40
CA HIS A 138 -15.30 12.28 -16.16
C HIS A 138 -15.30 13.75 -16.61
N ILE A 139 -16.46 14.26 -17.03
CA ILE A 139 -16.61 15.65 -17.48
C ILE A 139 -17.47 16.41 -16.47
N ILE A 140 -16.93 17.48 -15.89
CA ILE A 140 -17.62 18.35 -14.94
C ILE A 140 -17.92 19.68 -15.63
N ARG A 141 -19.13 20.23 -15.51
CA ARG A 141 -19.46 21.58 -16.02
C ARG A 141 -19.23 22.63 -14.93
N ARG A 142 -18.96 23.87 -15.33
CA ARG A 142 -18.73 24.97 -14.36
C ARG A 142 -19.93 25.25 -13.45
N GLN A 143 -21.16 24.99 -13.93
CA GLN A 143 -22.36 25.19 -13.11
C GLN A 143 -22.56 24.11 -12.05
N ASP A 144 -21.82 23.00 -12.14
CA ASP A 144 -21.92 21.91 -11.19
C ASP A 144 -21.23 22.31 -9.88
N GLU A 145 -21.76 21.82 -8.76
CA GLU A 145 -21.09 21.95 -7.46
C GLU A 145 -19.78 21.14 -7.46
N ASP A 146 -18.94 21.41 -6.45
CA ASP A 146 -17.70 20.65 -6.24
C ASP A 146 -18.00 19.14 -6.24
N THR A 147 -17.52 18.44 -7.28
CA THR A 147 -17.93 17.08 -7.56
C THR A 147 -17.10 16.11 -6.75
N LYS A 148 -17.77 15.22 -6.02
CA LYS A 148 -17.14 14.21 -5.16
C LYS A 148 -16.99 12.90 -5.91
N PHE A 149 -15.74 12.43 -5.99
CA PHE A 149 -15.36 11.15 -6.55
C PHE A 149 -14.99 10.22 -5.41
N ASN A 150 -15.80 9.19 -5.20
CA ASN A 150 -15.49 8.17 -4.20
C ASN A 150 -14.82 6.98 -4.89
N CYS A 151 -13.55 6.70 -4.59
CA CYS A 151 -12.91 5.44 -4.97
C CYS A 151 -13.12 4.42 -3.86
N THR A 152 -13.77 3.31 -4.18
CA THR A 152 -13.92 2.14 -3.33
C THR A 152 -12.99 1.04 -3.83
N ILE A 153 -12.17 0.52 -2.92
CA ILE A 153 -11.37 -0.68 -3.13
C ILE A 153 -11.91 -1.82 -2.26
N SER A 154 -11.98 -3.01 -2.80
CA SER A 154 -12.51 -4.17 -2.10
C SER A 154 -11.73 -5.44 -2.39
N ASN A 155 -11.58 -6.28 -1.38
CA ASN A 155 -11.12 -7.66 -1.51
C ASN A 155 -12.15 -8.58 -0.82
N VAL A 156 -11.96 -9.90 -0.90
CA VAL A 156 -12.77 -10.92 -0.20
C VAL A 156 -12.86 -10.70 1.32
N VAL A 157 -11.88 -9.99 1.88
CA VAL A 157 -11.76 -9.74 3.32
C VAL A 157 -12.54 -8.50 3.76
N ASN A 158 -12.29 -7.36 3.12
CA ASN A 158 -12.83 -6.07 3.55
C ASN A 158 -12.94 -5.07 2.39
N VAL A 159 -13.66 -3.98 2.66
CA VAL A 159 -13.93 -2.87 1.75
C VAL A 159 -13.46 -1.58 2.38
N MET A 160 -12.84 -0.70 1.60
CA MET A 160 -12.35 0.60 2.04
C MET A 160 -12.55 1.64 0.93
N SER A 161 -12.69 2.92 1.29
CA SER A 161 -12.99 3.95 0.31
C SER A 161 -12.42 5.31 0.68
N THR A 162 -12.04 6.10 -0.33
CA THR A 162 -11.55 7.49 -0.18
C THR A 162 -12.33 8.41 -1.11
N ILE A 163 -12.71 9.59 -0.60
CA ILE A 163 -13.43 10.61 -1.36
C ILE A 163 -12.47 11.73 -1.74
N GLU A 164 -12.37 12.00 -3.04
CA GLU A 164 -11.66 13.15 -3.58
C GLU A 164 -12.66 14.16 -4.15
N THR A 165 -12.49 15.44 -3.84
CA THR A 165 -13.41 16.50 -4.29
C THR A 165 -12.73 17.35 -5.34
N VAL A 166 -13.26 17.37 -6.56
CA VAL A 166 -12.68 18.12 -7.67
C VAL A 166 -13.58 19.29 -8.03
N ARG A 167 -12.99 20.48 -8.01
CA ARG A 167 -13.63 21.71 -8.46
C ARG A 167 -13.19 22.06 -9.88
N CYS A 168 -14.15 22.30 -10.77
CA CYS A 168 -13.84 22.75 -12.12
C CYS A 168 -13.53 24.25 -12.12
N SER A 169 -12.28 24.62 -12.44
CA SER A 169 -11.83 26.00 -12.59
C SER A 169 -11.33 26.26 -14.01
N ASN A 170 -11.23 27.54 -14.39
CA ASN A 170 -10.58 27.98 -15.64
C ASN A 170 -9.05 27.78 -15.61
N ASP A 171 -8.50 27.45 -14.43
CA ASP A 171 -7.10 27.13 -14.24
C ASP A 171 -6.87 25.63 -14.40
N THR A 172 -5.80 25.26 -15.11
CA THR A 172 -5.35 23.86 -15.16
C THR A 172 -4.82 23.49 -13.78
N SER A 173 -5.64 22.83 -12.96
CA SER A 173 -5.24 22.41 -11.62
C SER A 173 -4.36 21.17 -11.72
N TYR A 174 -3.06 21.35 -11.51
CA TYR A 174 -2.12 20.27 -11.26
C TYR A 174 -1.99 20.14 -9.73
N GLN A 175 -2.47 19.04 -9.14
CA GLN A 175 -2.05 18.69 -7.79
C GLN A 175 -0.60 18.22 -7.91
N PRO A 176 0.37 18.91 -7.30
CA PRO A 176 1.76 18.47 -7.37
C PRO A 176 1.87 17.15 -6.62
N GLU A 177 2.52 16.17 -7.25
CA GLU A 177 3.02 14.99 -6.57
C GLU A 177 3.74 15.46 -5.29
N THR A 178 3.34 14.88 -4.16
CA THR A 178 3.93 15.18 -2.86
C THR A 178 5.34 14.59 -2.81
N GLY A 179 6.29 15.31 -3.42
CA GLY A 179 7.68 14.92 -3.49
C GLY A 179 8.51 15.99 -4.17
N MET A 180 9.01 16.95 -3.37
CA MET A 180 9.98 18.01 -3.73
C MET A 180 9.36 19.18 -4.54
N CYS A 181 9.29 20.43 -4.05
CA CYS A 181 10.41 21.36 -3.98
C CYS A 181 10.00 22.70 -3.32
N ARG A 182 9.44 22.71 -2.11
CA ARG A 182 9.18 23.99 -1.40
C ARG A 182 10.46 24.62 -0.83
N GLU A 183 11.48 23.80 -0.55
CA GLU A 183 12.78 24.24 -0.02
C GLU A 183 13.69 24.86 -1.11
N VAL A 184 13.66 24.35 -2.35
CA VAL A 184 14.52 24.85 -3.45
C VAL A 184 14.17 26.28 -3.84
N ILE A 185 12.87 26.61 -3.83
CA ILE A 185 12.38 27.96 -4.11
C ILE A 185 12.88 28.94 -3.04
N VAL A 186 12.81 28.57 -1.75
CA VAL A 186 13.30 29.40 -0.65
C VAL A 186 14.82 29.62 -0.76
N VAL A 187 15.60 28.57 -1.03
CA VAL A 187 17.05 28.68 -1.22
C VAL A 187 17.39 29.56 -2.42
N TYR A 188 16.64 29.47 -3.53
CA TYR A 188 16.81 30.32 -4.70
C TYR A 188 16.56 31.80 -4.38
N TRP A 189 15.44 32.12 -3.73
CA TRP A 189 15.12 33.51 -3.33
C TRP A 189 16.10 34.04 -2.28
N CYS A 190 16.53 33.23 -1.31
CA CYS A 190 17.55 33.62 -0.34
C CYS A 190 18.90 33.89 -1.02
N SER A 191 19.30 33.09 -2.01
CA SER A 191 20.54 33.34 -2.75
C SER A 191 20.47 34.64 -3.55
N LEU A 192 19.34 34.93 -4.21
CA LEU A 192 19.13 36.19 -4.92
C LEU A 192 19.21 37.41 -3.99
N MET A 193 18.60 37.35 -2.80
CA MET A 193 18.68 38.44 -1.81
C MET A 193 20.12 38.71 -1.40
N ILE A 194 20.91 37.66 -1.10
CA ILE A 194 22.33 37.79 -0.75
C ILE A 194 23.13 38.44 -1.91
N PHE A 195 22.83 38.12 -3.16
CA PHE A 195 23.47 38.76 -4.32
C PHE A 195 23.12 40.25 -4.45
N TYR A 196 21.87 40.64 -4.19
CA TYR A 196 21.46 42.05 -4.22
C TYR A 196 22.08 42.86 -3.08
N ASP A 197 22.11 42.29 -1.87
CA ASP A 197 22.75 42.90 -0.71
C ASP A 197 24.26 43.06 -0.95
N LEU A 198 24.93 42.06 -1.53
CA LEU A 198 26.35 42.16 -1.90
C LEU A 198 26.60 43.25 -2.95
N LYS A 199 25.73 43.38 -3.96
CA LYS A 199 25.84 44.46 -4.96
C LYS A 199 25.60 45.84 -4.35
N LEU A 200 24.67 45.94 -3.40
CA LEU A 200 24.39 47.17 -2.66
C LEU A 200 25.60 47.58 -1.82
N VAL A 201 26.19 46.64 -1.08
CA VAL A 201 27.41 46.86 -0.30
C VAL A 201 28.57 47.30 -1.21
N ILE A 202 28.81 46.63 -2.34
CA ILE A 202 29.86 47.04 -3.29
C ILE A 202 29.62 48.46 -3.82
N LYS A 203 28.36 48.84 -4.08
CA LYS A 203 28.00 50.18 -4.57
C LYS A 203 28.20 51.26 -3.49
N ILE A 204 27.85 50.96 -2.24
CA ILE A 204 28.07 51.85 -1.08
C ILE A 204 29.56 52.02 -0.82
N THR A 205 30.32 50.93 -0.74
CA THR A 205 31.77 50.98 -0.52
C THR A 205 32.47 51.77 -1.62
N ARG A 206 32.06 51.61 -2.88
CA ARG A 206 32.57 52.40 -4.02
C ARG A 206 32.23 53.90 -3.92
N HIS A 207 31.04 54.24 -3.42
CA HIS A 207 30.63 55.63 -3.22
C HIS A 207 31.43 56.33 -2.12
N PHE A 208 31.70 55.65 -1.00
CA PHE A 208 32.44 56.25 0.12
C PHE A 208 33.95 56.25 -0.05
N THR A 209 34.53 55.24 -0.70
CA THR A 209 36.00 55.10 -0.78
C THR A 209 36.60 55.58 -2.11
N GLY A 210 35.78 55.84 -3.14
CA GLY A 210 36.21 56.33 -4.46
C GLY A 210 37.12 55.38 -5.25
N LYS A 211 37.52 54.24 -4.68
CA LYS A 211 38.45 53.27 -5.27
C LYS A 211 37.72 51.98 -5.63
N LYS A 212 38.04 51.40 -6.80
CA LYS A 212 37.50 50.11 -7.24
C LYS A 212 38.15 49.01 -6.38
N PRO A 213 37.38 48.08 -5.77
CA PRO A 213 37.97 46.97 -5.02
C PRO A 213 38.86 46.12 -5.95
N GLU A 214 40.04 45.71 -5.45
CA GLU A 214 40.94 44.80 -6.16
C GLU A 214 40.27 43.44 -6.40
N THR A 215 40.55 42.83 -7.55
CA THR A 215 39.90 41.62 -8.05
C THR A 215 39.97 40.45 -7.09
N ASP A 216 41.03 40.37 -6.29
CA ASP A 216 41.32 39.23 -5.42
C ASP A 216 40.37 39.15 -4.22
N VAL A 217 39.91 40.30 -3.70
CA VAL A 217 38.93 40.36 -2.61
C VAL A 217 37.54 39.92 -3.07
N ILE A 218 37.19 40.22 -4.33
CA ILE A 218 35.91 39.81 -4.93
C ILE A 218 35.87 38.29 -5.14
N PHE A 219 36.97 37.69 -5.62
CA PHE A 219 37.06 36.24 -5.79
C PHE A 219 36.97 35.50 -4.45
N ALA A 220 37.62 35.99 -3.38
CA ALA A 220 37.58 35.36 -2.07
C ALA A 220 36.16 35.28 -1.47
N LEU A 221 35.35 36.33 -1.65
CA LEU A 221 33.95 36.36 -1.17
C LEU A 221 33.04 35.42 -1.97
N ILE A 222 33.26 35.28 -3.27
CA ILE A 222 32.48 34.38 -4.13
C ILE A 222 32.79 32.91 -3.80
N VAL A 223 34.07 32.58 -3.57
CA VAL A 223 34.50 31.21 -3.22
C VAL A 223 34.00 30.81 -1.83
N GLY A 224 34.02 31.73 -0.86
CA GLY A 224 33.48 31.49 0.48
C GLY A 224 31.96 31.28 0.50
N ALA A 225 31.20 32.09 -0.23
CA ALA A 225 29.75 31.97 -0.30
C ALA A 225 29.28 30.72 -1.08
N GLY A 226 29.99 30.36 -2.15
CA GLY A 226 29.70 29.16 -2.95
C GLY A 226 29.90 27.85 -2.18
N GLY A 227 30.95 27.80 -1.32
CA GLY A 227 31.23 26.63 -0.48
C GLY A 227 30.14 26.37 0.56
N CYS A 228 29.65 27.42 1.24
CA CYS A 228 28.59 27.28 2.24
C CYS A 228 27.25 26.80 1.63
N LEU A 229 26.92 27.26 0.42
CA LEU A 229 25.69 26.83 -0.26
C LEU A 229 25.71 25.34 -0.58
N LEU A 230 26.86 24.82 -1.06
CA LEU A 230 27.03 23.43 -1.43
C LEU A 230 26.88 22.50 -0.21
N VAL A 231 27.46 22.87 0.93
CA VAL A 231 27.34 22.10 2.18
C VAL A 231 25.90 22.06 2.70
N ALA A 232 25.17 23.17 2.65
CA ALA A 232 23.78 23.22 3.08
C ALA A 232 22.86 22.30 2.24
N VAL A 233 23.09 22.25 0.92
CA VAL A 233 22.35 21.35 0.01
C VAL A 233 22.62 19.88 0.35
N ILE A 234 23.88 19.51 0.57
CA ILE A 234 24.25 18.12 0.91
C ILE A 234 23.62 17.67 2.23
N VAL A 235 23.66 18.53 3.27
CA VAL A 235 23.03 18.23 4.57
C VAL A 235 21.51 18.13 4.43
N GLY A 236 20.87 19.03 3.66
CA GLY A 236 19.44 18.98 3.40
C GLY A 236 19.00 17.69 2.72
N VAL A 237 19.72 17.24 1.69
CA VAL A 237 19.46 15.97 1.00
C VAL A 237 19.62 14.78 1.95
N ALA A 238 20.68 14.76 2.77
CA ALA A 238 20.93 13.67 3.72
C ALA A 238 19.80 13.55 4.77
N VAL A 239 19.33 14.68 5.33
CA VAL A 239 18.22 14.70 6.29
C VAL A 239 16.91 14.24 5.64
N CYS A 240 16.63 14.64 4.40
CA CYS A 240 15.46 14.19 3.65
C CYS A 240 15.47 12.67 3.42
N VAL A 241 16.59 12.12 2.98
CA VAL A 241 16.72 10.67 2.75
C VAL A 241 16.56 9.90 4.06
N TYR A 242 17.13 10.40 5.17
CA TYR A 242 16.98 9.78 6.48
C TYR A 242 15.53 9.76 6.96
N ARG A 243 14.81 10.88 6.82
CA ARG A 243 13.38 10.97 7.20
C ARG A 243 12.49 10.10 6.33
N HIS A 244 12.76 10.00 5.03
CA HIS A 244 12.03 9.09 4.14
C HIS A 244 12.21 7.63 4.55
N LYS A 245 13.46 7.24 4.87
CA LYS A 245 13.77 5.88 5.34
C LYS A 245 13.12 5.57 6.69
N GLN A 246 13.04 6.55 7.59
CA GLN A 246 12.33 6.40 8.86
C GLN A 246 10.81 6.25 8.67
N SER A 247 10.22 6.96 7.70
CA SER A 247 8.79 6.84 7.38
C SER A 247 8.40 5.48 6.78
N GLN A 248 9.33 4.78 6.13
CA GLN A 248 9.10 3.42 5.62
C GLN A 248 9.21 2.34 6.71
N ALA A 249 9.99 2.56 7.77
CA ALA A 249 10.21 1.57 8.83
C ALA A 249 9.11 1.55 9.92
N VAL A 250 8.25 2.56 9.99
CA VAL A 250 7.21 2.69 11.03
C VAL A 250 5.90 1.96 10.63
N VAL A 251 5.81 1.42 9.41
CA VAL A 251 4.60 0.75 8.88
C VAL A 251 4.76 -0.77 8.85
N GLU A 252 5.34 -1.33 9.90
CA GLU A 252 5.39 -2.77 10.14
C GLU A 252 4.85 -3.02 11.54
N ASN A 253 3.53 -3.02 11.70
CA ASN A 253 2.91 -3.91 12.67
C ASN A 253 1.39 -4.03 12.50
N GLU A 254 0.97 -5.28 12.61
CA GLU A 254 -0.40 -5.78 12.77
C GLU A 254 -1.22 -5.92 11.47
N LEU A 255 -0.77 -6.85 10.63
CA LEU A 255 -1.56 -7.39 9.53
C LEU A 255 -2.57 -8.41 10.07
N THR A 256 -3.86 -8.11 10.01
CA THR A 256 -4.91 -9.09 10.29
C THR A 256 -5.16 -9.91 9.02
N VAL A 257 -4.88 -11.21 9.11
CA VAL A 257 -5.03 -12.16 8.00
C VAL A 257 -6.36 -12.90 8.12
N TYR A 258 -7.04 -13.11 7.00
CA TYR A 258 -8.31 -13.85 6.92
C TYR A 258 -8.16 -15.08 6.05
N ALA A 259 -8.96 -16.11 6.28
CA ALA A 259 -8.90 -17.34 5.48
C ALA A 259 -10.28 -17.89 5.15
N ASP A 260 -10.39 -18.52 3.99
CA ASP A 260 -11.57 -19.24 3.53
C ASP A 260 -11.18 -20.60 2.93
N ILE A 261 -12.17 -21.50 2.80
CA ILE A 261 -12.02 -22.85 2.30
C ILE A 261 -12.95 -23.02 1.10
N THR A 262 -12.40 -23.42 -0.05
CA THR A 262 -13.21 -23.80 -1.23
C THR A 262 -13.24 -25.31 -1.40
N ASP A 263 -14.36 -25.81 -1.94
CA ASP A 263 -14.63 -27.15 -2.45
C ASP A 263 -13.95 -28.32 -1.72
N VAL A 264 -14.73 -29.01 -0.91
CA VAL A 264 -14.35 -30.31 -0.35
C VAL A 264 -14.43 -31.34 -1.47
N ALA A 265 -13.30 -31.61 -2.11
CA ALA A 265 -13.20 -32.65 -3.13
C ALA A 265 -13.00 -34.02 -2.46
N ILE A 266 -13.72 -35.01 -2.96
CA ILE A 266 -13.56 -36.40 -2.57
C ILE A 266 -12.71 -37.06 -3.65
N GLY A 267 -11.45 -37.36 -3.33
CA GLY A 267 -10.56 -38.11 -4.19
C GLY A 267 -10.96 -39.58 -4.20
N ASP A 268 -11.27 -40.09 -5.40
CA ASP A 268 -11.57 -41.50 -5.67
C ASP A 268 -10.36 -42.43 -5.41
#